data_AF-A0A971L505-F1
#
_entry.id   AF-A0A971L505-F1
#
_cell.length_a   1.000
_cell.length_b   1.000
_cell.length_c   1.000
_cell.angle_alpha   90.00
_cell.angle_beta   90.00
_cell.angle_gamma   90.00
#
_symmetry.space_group_name_H-M   'P 1'
#
loop_
_entity.id
_entity.type
_entity.pdbx_description
1 polymer ?
#
loop_
_entity_poly.entity_id
_entity_poly.type
_entity_poly.pdbx_seq_one_letter_code
_entity_poly.pdbx_strand_id
1 'polypeptide(L)'
;MMLGKANRLAVHGEQALQKALDANDRLTAQVQQSADSMHRLNEDSANISTVLTVINGIAEQTNLLALNAAIEAARAGEAGRGFAVVADEVRGLAQRTQESTAEIEGLISRLQTGSGKAVTMMDSSRTLADSTLELVKEASDELGVITRVIAEIQAMSMQIAAAAEEQSSVAEEINRSVVSVNGIAEQSAAAVEQTAASSQELAR
;
A
#
# COMPACT_ATOMS: atom_id res chain seq x y z
N MET A 1 -31.10 9.12 12.20
CA MET A 1 -29.71 9.35 12.68
C MET A 1 -28.72 8.26 12.28
N MET A 2 -29.03 6.95 12.41
CA MET A 2 -28.07 5.88 12.08
C MET A 2 -27.67 5.81 10.60
N LEU A 3 -28.60 5.94 9.65
CA LEU A 3 -28.29 5.88 8.21
C LEU A 3 -27.31 6.98 7.76
N GLY A 4 -27.50 8.21 8.24
CA GLY A 4 -26.58 9.32 7.98
C GLY A 4 -25.21 9.15 8.67
N LYS A 5 -25.09 8.27 9.68
CA LYS A 5 -23.80 7.87 10.26
C LYS A 5 -23.15 6.77 9.40
N ALA A 6 -23.93 5.80 8.92
CA ALA A 6 -23.46 4.75 8.02
C ALA A 6 -22.91 5.31 6.70
N ASN A 7 -23.63 6.24 6.06
CA ASN A 7 -23.17 6.91 4.85
C ASN A 7 -21.86 7.68 5.08
N ARG A 8 -21.72 8.38 6.21
CA ARG A 8 -20.48 9.07 6.57
C ARG A 8 -19.31 8.10 6.78
N LEU A 9 -19.56 6.94 7.39
CA LEU A 9 -18.53 5.91 7.58
C LEU A 9 -18.09 5.31 6.24
N ALA A 10 -19.01 5.08 5.31
CA ALA A 10 -18.70 4.59 3.97
C ALA A 10 -17.83 5.59 3.19
N VAL A 11 -18.24 6.87 3.15
CA VAL A 11 -17.44 7.95 2.52
C VAL A 11 -16.05 8.09 3.16
N HIS A 12 -15.95 7.97 4.48
CA HIS A 12 -14.65 8.00 5.15
C HIS A 12 -13.79 6.77 4.82
N GLY A 13 -14.42 5.61 4.60
CA GLY A 13 -13.77 4.40 4.09
C GLY A 13 -13.21 4.59 2.69
N GLU A 14 -13.99 5.14 1.76
CA GLU A 14 -13.54 5.48 0.41
C GLU A 14 -12.35 6.46 0.43
N GLN A 15 -12.40 7.49 1.29
CA GLN A 15 -11.28 8.43 1.47
C GLN A 15 -10.02 7.73 2.01
N ALA A 16 -10.17 6.76 2.91
CA ALA A 16 -9.04 6.00 3.45
C ALA A 16 -8.41 5.11 2.36
N LEU A 17 -9.24 4.46 1.52
CA LEU A 17 -8.74 3.69 0.38
C LEU A 17 -8.03 4.57 -0.65
N GLN A 18 -8.57 5.76 -0.95
CA GLN A 18 -7.89 6.68 -1.87
C GLN A 18 -6.50 7.08 -1.35
N LYS A 19 -6.37 7.35 -0.04
CA LYS A 19 -5.05 7.61 0.56
C LYS A 19 -4.12 6.39 0.50
N ALA A 20 -4.67 5.18 0.60
CA ALA A 20 -3.90 3.94 0.45
C ALA A 20 -3.40 3.76 -0.99
N LEU A 21 -4.23 4.08 -2.00
CA LEU A 21 -3.83 4.11 -3.42
C LEU A 21 -2.67 5.09 -3.64
N ASP A 22 -2.83 6.33 -3.20
CA ASP A 22 -1.78 7.37 -3.35
C ASP A 22 -0.47 6.98 -2.64
N ALA A 23 -0.57 6.34 -1.46
CA ALA A 23 0.58 5.82 -0.73
C ALA A 23 1.27 4.66 -1.47
N ASN A 24 0.50 3.77 -2.10
CA ASN A 24 1.02 2.65 -2.87
C ASN A 24 1.73 3.11 -4.16
N ASP A 25 1.19 4.11 -4.84
CA ASP A 25 1.84 4.71 -6.02
C ASP A 25 3.20 5.32 -5.65
N ARG A 26 3.24 6.05 -4.52
CA ARG A 26 4.49 6.60 -3.98
C ARG A 26 5.48 5.52 -3.57
N LEU A 27 5.02 4.44 -2.95
CA LEU A 27 5.85 3.30 -2.59
C LEU A 27 6.47 2.67 -3.85
N THR A 28 5.67 2.43 -4.88
CA THR A 28 6.13 1.85 -6.15
C THR A 28 7.19 2.72 -6.82
N ALA A 29 6.98 4.04 -6.85
CA ALA A 29 7.97 4.98 -7.37
C ALA A 29 9.28 4.97 -6.57
N GLN A 30 9.21 4.92 -5.24
CA GLN A 30 10.40 4.84 -4.38
C GLN A 30 11.16 3.53 -4.53
N VAL A 31 10.46 2.40 -4.67
CA VAL A 31 11.06 1.09 -4.93
C VAL A 31 11.79 1.11 -6.28
N GLN A 32 11.17 1.67 -7.33
CA GLN A 32 11.81 1.81 -8.65
C GLN A 32 13.07 2.68 -8.58
N GLN A 33 13.00 3.85 -7.94
CA GLN A 33 14.18 4.72 -7.78
C GLN A 33 15.31 4.03 -7.00
N SER A 34 14.97 3.22 -6.00
CA SER A 34 15.95 2.46 -5.23
C SER A 34 16.59 1.36 -6.08
N ALA A 35 15.81 0.68 -6.93
CA ALA A 35 16.32 -0.32 -7.87
C ALA A 35 17.32 0.29 -8.86
N ASP A 36 16.97 1.46 -9.44
CA ASP A 36 17.85 2.18 -10.37
C ASP A 36 19.18 2.58 -9.69
N SER A 37 19.12 2.98 -8.42
CA SER A 37 20.30 3.33 -7.62
C SER A 37 21.19 2.11 -7.36
N MET A 38 20.59 0.94 -7.10
CA MET A 38 21.32 -0.32 -6.93
C MET A 38 21.95 -0.80 -8.24
N HIS A 39 21.26 -0.63 -9.37
CA HIS A 39 21.83 -0.91 -10.70
C HIS A 39 23.08 -0.08 -10.96
N ARG A 40 23.03 1.24 -10.72
CA ARG A 40 24.20 2.12 -10.82
C ARG A 40 25.34 1.70 -9.90
N LEU A 41 25.04 1.35 -8.65
CA LEU A 41 26.05 0.84 -7.71
C LEU A 41 26.74 -0.43 -8.24
N ASN A 42 25.99 -1.31 -8.92
CA ASN A 42 26.52 -2.54 -9.49
C ASN A 42 27.44 -2.25 -10.70
N GLU A 43 27.04 -1.31 -11.56
CA GLU A 43 27.86 -0.81 -12.68
C GLU A 43 29.16 -0.15 -12.19
N ASP A 44 29.06 0.75 -11.22
CA ASP A 44 30.23 1.42 -10.62
C ASP A 44 31.17 0.40 -9.98
N SER A 45 30.63 -0.61 -9.29
CA SER A 45 31.42 -1.70 -8.70
C SER A 45 32.14 -2.53 -9.77
N ALA A 46 31.50 -2.80 -10.91
CA ALA A 46 32.12 -3.49 -12.04
C ALA A 46 33.25 -2.66 -12.69
N ASN A 47 33.05 -1.34 -12.80
CA ASN A 47 34.09 -0.43 -13.27
C ASN A 47 35.31 -0.43 -12.33
N ILE A 48 35.08 -0.40 -11.01
CA ILE A 48 36.16 -0.50 -10.02
C ILE A 48 36.92 -1.83 -10.17
N SER A 49 36.22 -2.95 -10.37
CA SER A 49 36.86 -4.26 -10.58
C SER A 49 37.78 -4.26 -11.82
N THR A 50 37.37 -3.57 -12.89
CA THR A 50 38.21 -3.39 -14.09
C THR A 50 39.47 -2.58 -13.79
N VAL A 51 39.36 -1.51 -13.00
CA VAL A 51 40.50 -0.70 -12.58
C VAL A 51 41.46 -1.51 -11.70
N LEU A 52 40.94 -2.32 -10.77
CA LEU A 52 41.76 -3.19 -9.92
C LEU A 52 42.55 -4.22 -10.74
N THR A 53 41.95 -4.78 -11.79
CA THR A 53 42.64 -5.68 -12.73
C THR A 53 43.86 -5.01 -13.37
N VAL A 54 43.74 -3.72 -13.75
CA VAL A 54 44.85 -2.95 -14.30
C VAL A 54 45.93 -2.69 -13.25
N ILE A 55 45.54 -2.31 -12.02
CA ILE A 55 46.50 -2.06 -10.93
C ILE A 55 47.27 -3.34 -10.58
N ASN A 56 46.59 -4.48 -10.52
CA ASN A 56 47.21 -5.77 -10.24
C ASN A 56 48.23 -6.13 -11.34
N GLY A 57 47.87 -5.90 -12.62
CA GLY A 57 48.80 -6.04 -13.74
C GLY A 57 50.03 -5.13 -13.66
N ILE A 58 49.86 -3.86 -13.25
CA ILE A 58 50.97 -2.92 -13.03
C ILE A 58 51.86 -3.41 -11.89
N ALA A 59 51.27 -3.88 -10.78
CA ALA A 59 52.02 -4.38 -9.64
C ALA A 59 52.81 -5.66 -10.01
N GLU A 60 52.24 -6.56 -10.80
CA GLU A 60 52.94 -7.73 -11.32
C GLU A 60 54.11 -7.37 -12.24
N GLN A 61 53.92 -6.43 -13.15
CA GLN A 61 55.00 -5.92 -14.01
C GLN A 61 56.09 -5.23 -13.19
N THR A 62 55.72 -4.46 -12.17
CA THR A 62 56.67 -3.79 -11.26
C THR A 62 57.47 -4.82 -10.47
N ASN A 63 56.82 -5.88 -9.99
CA ASN A 63 57.47 -6.99 -9.29
C ASN A 63 58.49 -7.71 -10.20
N LEU A 64 58.14 -7.97 -11.46
CA LEU A 64 59.04 -8.57 -12.46
C LEU A 64 60.22 -7.65 -12.80
N LEU A 65 59.98 -6.35 -12.96
CA LEU A 65 61.04 -5.36 -13.20
C LEU A 65 62.01 -5.27 -12.02
N ALA A 66 61.49 -5.25 -10.80
CA ALA A 66 62.29 -5.24 -9.57
C ALA A 66 63.13 -6.51 -9.45
N LEU A 67 62.57 -7.68 -9.77
CA LEU A 67 63.30 -8.94 -9.80
C LEU A 67 64.47 -8.91 -10.80
N ASN A 68 64.24 -8.41 -12.02
CA ASN A 68 65.30 -8.27 -13.02
C ASN A 68 66.40 -7.30 -12.56
N ALA A 69 66.02 -6.20 -11.91
CA ALA A 69 66.97 -5.24 -11.34
C ALA A 69 67.80 -5.85 -10.20
N ALA A 70 67.19 -6.66 -9.34
CA ALA A 70 67.89 -7.38 -8.26
C ALA A 70 68.91 -8.39 -8.82
N ILE A 71 68.55 -9.11 -9.90
CA ILE A 71 69.46 -10.03 -10.60
C ILE A 71 70.65 -9.28 -11.19
N GLU A 72 70.42 -8.16 -11.88
CA GLU A 72 71.50 -7.38 -12.49
C GLU A 72 72.39 -6.69 -11.44
N ALA A 73 71.80 -6.24 -10.32
CA ALA A 73 72.54 -5.71 -9.18
C ALA A 73 73.46 -6.76 -8.55
N ALA A 74 72.99 -8.01 -8.41
CA ALA A 74 73.82 -9.12 -7.94
C ALA A 74 74.97 -9.42 -8.91
N ARG A 75 74.73 -9.28 -10.22
CA ARG A 75 75.73 -9.48 -11.28
C ARG A 75 76.84 -8.43 -11.26
N ALA A 76 76.52 -7.19 -10.86
CA ALA A 76 77.47 -6.09 -10.71
C ALA A 76 78.33 -6.16 -9.41
N GLY A 77 78.07 -7.13 -8.53
CA GLY A 77 78.84 -7.35 -7.30
C GLY A 77 78.76 -6.17 -6.33
N GLU A 78 79.90 -5.75 -5.77
CA GLU A 78 79.99 -4.64 -4.80
C GLU A 78 79.45 -3.31 -5.35
N ALA A 79 79.57 -3.06 -6.66
CA ALA A 79 79.07 -1.83 -7.30
C ALA A 79 77.53 -1.79 -7.37
N GLY A 80 76.85 -2.95 -7.36
CA GLY A 80 75.39 -3.07 -7.44
C GLY A 80 74.68 -3.06 -6.09
N ARG A 81 75.41 -3.02 -4.97
CA ARG A 81 74.86 -3.26 -3.63
C ARG A 81 73.76 -2.28 -3.22
N GLY A 82 73.89 -1.00 -3.58
CA GLY A 82 72.84 0.01 -3.36
C GLY A 82 71.60 -0.21 -4.24
N PHE A 83 71.79 -0.65 -5.49
CA PHE A 83 70.68 -0.96 -6.39
C PHE A 83 69.90 -2.22 -5.95
N ALA A 84 70.58 -3.20 -5.36
CA ALA A 84 69.93 -4.41 -4.82
C ALA A 84 68.93 -4.06 -3.70
N VAL A 85 69.30 -3.15 -2.78
CA VAL A 85 68.40 -2.71 -1.70
C VAL A 85 67.17 -1.99 -2.25
N VAL A 86 67.34 -1.12 -3.24
CA VAL A 86 66.22 -0.43 -3.89
C VAL A 86 65.32 -1.42 -4.63
N ALA A 87 65.89 -2.40 -5.32
CA ALA A 87 65.13 -3.42 -6.03
C ALA A 87 64.27 -4.27 -5.07
N ASP A 88 64.80 -4.67 -3.92
CA ASP A 88 64.04 -5.41 -2.90
C ASP A 88 62.91 -4.56 -2.29
N GLU A 89 63.13 -3.27 -2.03
CA GLU A 89 62.10 -2.36 -1.53
C GLU A 89 60.96 -2.17 -2.55
N VAL A 90 61.30 -1.97 -3.82
CA VAL A 90 60.30 -1.87 -4.92
C VAL A 90 59.52 -3.18 -5.05
N ARG A 91 60.19 -4.34 -4.90
CA ARG A 91 59.53 -5.64 -4.92
C ARG A 91 58.55 -5.79 -3.75
N GLY A 92 58.95 -5.39 -2.54
CA GLY A 92 58.09 -5.39 -1.36
C GLY A 92 56.86 -4.48 -1.53
N LEU A 93 57.03 -3.29 -2.12
CA LEU A 93 55.92 -2.39 -2.44
C LEU A 93 54.96 -3.02 -3.45
N ALA A 94 55.48 -3.62 -4.52
CA ALA A 94 54.66 -4.29 -5.53
C ALA A 94 53.81 -5.41 -4.92
N GLN A 95 54.39 -6.25 -4.06
CA GLN A 95 53.68 -7.33 -3.37
C GLN A 95 52.59 -6.77 -2.43
N ARG A 96 52.89 -5.73 -1.65
CA ARG A 96 51.89 -5.06 -0.79
C ARG A 96 50.75 -4.44 -1.60
N THR A 97 51.04 -3.90 -2.79
CA THR A 97 50.00 -3.41 -3.70
C THR A 97 49.09 -4.55 -4.15
N GLN A 98 49.64 -5.70 -4.55
CA GLN A 98 48.84 -6.87 -4.96
C GLN A 98 47.93 -7.37 -3.83
N GLU A 99 48.47 -7.51 -2.62
CA GLU A 99 47.70 -7.90 -1.43
C GLU A 99 46.54 -6.93 -1.18
N SER A 100 46.80 -5.62 -1.23
CA SER A 100 45.77 -4.59 -1.04
C SER A 100 44.71 -4.63 -2.14
N THR A 101 45.10 -4.83 -3.40
CA THR A 101 44.14 -4.95 -4.51
C THR A 101 43.23 -6.17 -4.34
N ALA A 102 43.77 -7.30 -3.89
CA ALA A 102 42.98 -8.52 -3.64
C ALA A 102 41.95 -8.32 -2.51
N GLU A 103 42.32 -7.60 -1.44
CA GLU A 103 41.37 -7.26 -0.37
C GLU A 103 40.23 -6.35 -0.88
N ILE A 104 40.55 -5.37 -1.72
CA ILE A 104 39.55 -4.47 -2.33
C ILE A 104 38.65 -5.24 -3.30
N GLU A 105 39.19 -6.15 -4.11
CA GLU A 105 38.39 -7.03 -4.98
C GLU A 105 37.37 -7.85 -4.17
N GLY A 106 37.78 -8.38 -3.01
CA GLY A 106 36.87 -9.07 -2.10
C GLY A 106 35.75 -8.16 -1.55
N LEU A 107 36.06 -6.89 -1.23
CA LEU A 107 35.06 -5.89 -0.84
C LEU A 107 34.07 -5.58 -1.98
N ILE A 108 34.56 -5.40 -3.20
CA ILE A 108 33.75 -5.13 -4.39
C ILE A 108 32.83 -6.31 -4.71
N SER A 109 33.32 -7.54 -4.64
CA SER A 109 32.51 -8.75 -4.82
C SER A 109 31.35 -8.83 -3.82
N ARG A 110 31.60 -8.48 -2.54
CA ARG A 110 30.56 -8.39 -1.51
C ARG A 110 29.54 -7.28 -1.82
N LEU A 111 30.00 -6.12 -2.30
CA LEU A 111 29.11 -5.02 -2.70
C LEU A 111 28.21 -5.41 -3.87
N GLN A 112 28.75 -6.05 -4.91
CA GLN A 112 27.98 -6.54 -6.06
C GLN A 112 26.92 -7.56 -5.64
N THR A 113 27.33 -8.51 -4.78
CA THR A 113 26.39 -9.51 -4.21
C THR A 113 25.30 -8.84 -3.38
N GLY A 114 25.66 -7.87 -2.54
CA GLY A 114 24.72 -7.12 -1.71
C GLY A 114 23.72 -6.30 -2.55
N SER A 115 24.22 -5.59 -3.57
CA SER A 115 23.40 -4.84 -4.52
C SER A 115 22.44 -5.76 -5.28
N GLY A 116 22.91 -6.90 -5.79
CA GLY A 116 22.07 -7.89 -6.47
C GLY A 116 20.93 -8.40 -5.58
N LYS A 117 21.21 -8.72 -4.31
CA LYS A 117 20.17 -9.11 -3.34
C LYS A 117 19.16 -7.98 -3.10
N ALA A 118 19.63 -6.74 -2.98
CA ALA A 118 18.75 -5.58 -2.79
C ALA A 118 17.80 -5.40 -3.99
N VAL A 119 18.28 -5.55 -5.23
CA VAL A 119 17.44 -5.53 -6.44
C VAL A 119 16.36 -6.61 -6.38
N THR A 120 16.71 -7.85 -6.04
CA THR A 120 15.72 -8.94 -5.90
C THR A 120 14.65 -8.63 -4.83
N MET A 121 15.05 -8.04 -3.70
CA MET A 121 14.11 -7.64 -2.65
C MET A 121 13.19 -6.49 -3.11
N MET A 122 13.70 -5.56 -3.91
CA MET A 122 12.93 -4.48 -4.50
C MET A 122 11.90 -5.00 -5.51
N ASP A 123 12.27 -5.98 -6.34
CA ASP A 123 11.35 -6.61 -7.29
C ASP A 123 10.20 -7.37 -6.59
N SER A 124 10.53 -8.08 -5.51
CA SER A 124 9.52 -8.70 -4.64
C SER A 124 8.61 -7.68 -3.98
N SER A 125 9.17 -6.56 -3.51
CA SER A 125 8.42 -5.45 -2.90
C SER A 125 7.48 -4.78 -3.90
N ARG A 126 7.90 -4.64 -5.16
CA ARG A 126 7.07 -4.16 -6.27
C ARG A 126 5.89 -5.10 -6.53
N THR A 127 6.15 -6.41 -6.63
CA THR A 127 5.10 -7.41 -6.81
C THR A 127 4.06 -7.34 -5.67
N LEU A 128 4.52 -7.18 -4.43
CA LEU A 128 3.64 -7.03 -3.28
C LEU A 128 2.81 -5.74 -3.33
N ALA A 129 3.40 -4.63 -3.77
CA ALA A 129 2.70 -3.36 -3.95
C ALA A 129 1.63 -3.47 -5.06
N ASP A 130 1.91 -4.19 -6.14
CA ASP A 130 0.94 -4.45 -7.21
C ASP A 130 -0.24 -5.30 -6.72
N SER A 131 0.02 -6.38 -5.96
CA SER A 131 -1.06 -7.17 -5.34
C SER A 131 -1.86 -6.38 -4.30
N THR A 132 -1.20 -5.49 -3.56
CA THR A 132 -1.88 -4.60 -2.59
C THR A 132 -2.81 -3.65 -3.31
N LEU A 133 -2.41 -3.15 -4.49
CA LEU A 133 -3.24 -2.28 -5.33
C LEU A 133 -4.52 -2.98 -5.80
N GLU A 134 -4.43 -4.26 -6.18
CA GLU A 134 -5.61 -5.06 -6.55
C GLU A 134 -6.59 -5.20 -5.38
N LEU A 135 -6.09 -5.54 -4.19
CA LEU A 135 -6.92 -5.66 -2.99
C LEU A 135 -7.61 -4.34 -2.60
N VAL A 136 -6.91 -3.21 -2.73
CA VAL A 136 -7.48 -1.88 -2.44
C VAL A 136 -8.58 -1.53 -3.46
N LYS A 137 -8.43 -1.91 -4.72
CA LYS A 137 -9.47 -1.72 -5.74
C LYS A 137 -10.71 -2.56 -5.46
N GLU A 138 -10.54 -3.84 -5.13
CA GLU A 138 -11.64 -4.74 -4.75
C GLU A 138 -12.39 -4.18 -3.52
N ALA A 139 -11.67 -3.75 -2.49
CA ALA A 139 -12.27 -3.12 -1.31
C ALA A 139 -13.03 -1.82 -1.65
N SER A 140 -12.55 -1.05 -2.63
CA SER A 140 -13.21 0.16 -3.10
C SER A 140 -14.53 -0.14 -3.81
N ASP A 141 -14.55 -1.19 -4.64
CA ASP A 141 -15.75 -1.63 -5.35
C ASP A 141 -16.83 -2.11 -4.36
N GLU A 142 -16.43 -2.92 -3.37
CA GLU A 142 -17.32 -3.40 -2.30
C GLU A 142 -17.89 -2.25 -1.46
N LEU A 143 -17.07 -1.25 -1.10
CA LEU A 143 -17.57 -0.06 -0.41
C LEU A 143 -18.56 0.73 -1.29
N GLY A 144 -18.32 0.82 -2.59
CA GLY A 144 -19.26 1.45 -3.53
C GLY A 144 -20.60 0.70 -3.63
N VAL A 145 -20.61 -0.62 -3.45
CA VAL A 145 -21.85 -1.42 -3.31
C VAL A 145 -22.55 -1.07 -2.00
N ILE A 146 -21.82 -1.04 -0.88
CA ILE A 146 -22.37 -0.69 0.44
C ILE A 146 -23.01 0.70 0.43
N THR A 147 -22.35 1.71 -0.16
CA THR A 147 -22.88 3.07 -0.28
C THR A 147 -24.20 3.10 -1.04
N ARG A 148 -24.33 2.32 -2.14
CA ARG A 148 -25.59 2.20 -2.90
C ARG A 148 -26.70 1.57 -2.07
N VAL A 149 -26.41 0.47 -1.39
CA VAL A 149 -27.39 -0.21 -0.52
C VAL A 149 -27.88 0.70 0.61
N ILE A 150 -26.99 1.49 1.22
CA ILE A 150 -27.38 2.47 2.26
C ILE A 150 -28.33 3.54 1.67
N ALA A 151 -28.07 4.01 0.45
CA ALA A 151 -28.92 4.99 -0.21
C ALA A 151 -30.32 4.42 -0.51
N GLU A 152 -30.40 3.17 -0.96
CA GLU A 152 -31.68 2.46 -1.16
C GLU A 152 -32.47 2.31 0.15
N ILE A 153 -31.81 1.92 1.24
CA ILE A 153 -32.45 1.81 2.57
C ILE A 153 -32.96 3.19 3.04
N GLN A 154 -32.21 4.26 2.77
CA GLN A 154 -32.65 5.62 3.09
C GLN A 154 -33.90 6.02 2.31
N ALA A 155 -33.96 5.70 1.01
CA ALA A 155 -35.15 5.93 0.20
C ALA A 155 -36.38 5.16 0.73
N MET A 156 -36.19 3.87 1.04
CA MET A 156 -37.25 3.02 1.58
C MET A 156 -37.75 3.51 2.94
N SER A 157 -36.83 3.99 3.80
CA SER A 157 -37.20 4.57 5.11
C SER A 157 -38.08 5.82 4.96
N MET A 158 -37.83 6.66 3.94
CA MET A 158 -38.69 7.81 3.65
C MET A 158 -40.07 7.38 3.16
N GLN A 159 -40.16 6.34 2.34
CA GLN A 159 -41.44 5.77 1.90
C GLN A 159 -42.24 5.19 3.06
N ILE A 160 -41.58 4.46 3.97
CA ILE A 160 -42.22 3.92 5.18
C ILE A 160 -42.75 5.07 6.06
N ALA A 161 -41.98 6.13 6.25
CA ALA A 161 -42.43 7.29 7.01
C ALA A 161 -43.68 7.94 6.39
N ALA A 162 -43.68 8.14 5.06
CA ALA A 162 -44.84 8.68 4.35
C ALA A 162 -46.08 7.77 4.46
N ALA A 163 -45.90 6.45 4.30
CA ALA A 163 -46.99 5.48 4.46
C ALA A 163 -47.54 5.43 5.89
N ALA A 164 -46.68 5.61 6.90
CA ALA A 164 -47.11 5.69 8.30
C ALA A 164 -47.92 6.96 8.59
N GLU A 165 -47.56 8.10 8.00
CA GLU A 165 -48.36 9.34 8.06
C GLU A 165 -49.74 9.15 7.42
N GLU A 166 -49.79 8.52 6.23
CA GLU A 166 -51.05 8.20 5.56
C GLU A 166 -51.91 7.23 6.40
N GLN A 167 -51.33 6.17 6.95
CA GLN A 167 -52.03 5.24 7.84
C GLN A 167 -52.57 5.93 9.09
N SER A 168 -51.83 6.87 9.67
CA SER A 168 -52.30 7.66 10.81
C SER A 168 -53.51 8.50 10.44
N SER A 169 -53.51 9.12 9.26
CA SER A 169 -54.64 9.91 8.76
C SER A 169 -55.88 9.04 8.52
N VAL A 170 -55.71 7.87 7.89
CA VAL A 170 -56.78 6.90 7.68
C VAL A 170 -57.34 6.38 9.02
N ALA A 171 -56.48 6.11 10.00
CA ALA A 171 -56.91 5.67 11.33
C ALA A 171 -57.75 6.74 12.04
N GLU A 172 -57.42 8.03 11.92
CA GLU A 172 -58.25 9.11 12.44
C GLU A 172 -59.62 9.19 11.76
N GLU A 173 -59.68 8.97 10.44
CA GLU A 173 -60.94 8.96 9.68
C GLU A 173 -61.83 7.78 10.08
N ILE A 174 -61.23 6.60 10.26
CA ILE A 174 -61.92 5.42 10.81
C ILE A 174 -62.46 5.73 12.20
N ASN A 175 -61.66 6.33 13.07
CA ASN A 175 -62.10 6.69 14.42
C ASN A 175 -63.30 7.65 14.39
N ARG A 176 -63.28 8.68 13.54
CA ARG A 176 -64.45 9.58 13.35
C ARG A 176 -65.68 8.84 12.85
N SER A 177 -65.49 7.93 11.89
CA SER A 177 -66.57 7.11 11.33
C SER A 177 -67.21 6.21 12.40
N VAL A 178 -66.39 5.58 13.25
CA VAL A 178 -66.86 4.75 14.37
C VAL A 178 -67.67 5.57 15.37
N VAL A 179 -67.19 6.77 15.74
CA VAL A 179 -67.95 7.69 16.62
C VAL A 179 -69.28 8.10 15.99
N SER A 180 -69.30 8.41 14.70
CA SER A 180 -70.53 8.76 13.98
C SER A 180 -71.54 7.61 13.95
N VAL A 181 -71.08 6.38 13.69
CA VAL A 181 -71.94 5.18 13.69
C VAL A 181 -72.52 4.93 15.08
N ASN A 182 -71.72 5.12 16.13
CA ASN A 182 -72.18 5.00 17.51
C ASN A 182 -73.30 6.01 17.83
N GLY A 183 -73.13 7.28 17.44
CA GLY A 183 -74.16 8.30 17.61
C GLY A 183 -75.46 8.01 16.85
N ILE A 184 -75.37 7.50 15.61
CA ILE A 184 -76.55 7.06 14.84
C ILE A 184 -77.25 5.88 15.54
N ALA A 185 -76.50 4.93 16.10
CA ALA A 185 -77.06 3.81 16.82
C ALA A 185 -77.82 4.25 18.09
N GLU A 186 -77.27 5.20 18.86
CA GLU A 186 -77.97 5.80 20.01
C GLU A 186 -79.26 6.52 19.60
N GLN A 187 -79.22 7.33 18.53
CA GLN A 187 -80.40 8.02 18.02
C GLN A 187 -81.48 7.03 17.54
N SER A 188 -81.08 5.95 16.89
CA SER A 188 -81.98 4.90 16.42
C SER A 188 -82.64 4.16 17.59
N ALA A 189 -81.88 3.86 18.66
CA ALA A 189 -82.42 3.27 19.88
C ALA A 189 -83.48 4.18 20.54
N ALA A 190 -83.19 5.47 20.67
CA ALA A 190 -84.15 6.44 21.20
C ALA A 190 -85.43 6.54 20.36
N ALA A 191 -85.30 6.54 19.02
CA ALA A 191 -86.44 6.55 18.12
C ALA A 191 -87.31 5.29 18.24
N VAL A 192 -86.70 4.13 18.44
CA VAL A 192 -87.41 2.87 18.70
C VAL A 192 -88.17 2.94 20.02
N GLU A 193 -87.55 3.44 21.10
CA GLU A 193 -88.23 3.63 22.39
C GLU A 193 -89.44 4.57 22.26
N GLN A 194 -89.28 5.69 21.56
CA GLN A 194 -90.36 6.65 21.32
C GLN A 194 -91.49 6.03 20.48
N THR A 195 -91.15 5.25 19.46
CA THR A 195 -92.14 4.54 18.63
C THR A 195 -92.89 3.48 19.44
N ALA A 196 -92.18 2.75 20.32
CA ALA A 196 -92.80 1.77 21.21
C ALA A 196 -93.74 2.43 22.22
N ALA A 197 -93.34 3.55 22.82
CA ALA A 197 -94.18 4.34 23.72
C ALA A 197 -95.45 4.84 23.01
N SER A 198 -95.31 5.41 21.82
CA SER A 198 -96.46 5.88 21.01
C SER A 198 -97.41 4.73 20.63
N SER A 199 -96.86 3.55 20.32
CA SER A 199 -97.66 2.36 20.02
C SER A 199 -98.42 1.85 21.25
N GLN A 200 -97.84 1.95 22.44
CA GLN A 200 -98.53 1.62 23.69
C GLN A 200 -99.66 2.61 24.01
N GLU A 201 -99.48 3.90 23.72
CA GLU A 201 -100.56 4.90 23.85
C GLU A 201 -101.71 4.61 22.88
N LEU A 202 -101.42 4.25 21.63
CA LEU A 202 -102.46 3.92 20.64
C LEU A 202 -103.27 2.66 21.00
N ALA A 203 -102.67 1.74 21.76
CA ALA A 203 -103.28 0.47 22.17
C ALA A 203 -104.16 0.59 23.43
N ARG A 204 -104.20 1.76 24.08
CA ARG A 204 -105.09 2.08 25.21
C ARG A 204 -106.40 2.70 24.75
#